data_AF-A0A3Q9QSZ5-F1
#
_entry.id   AF-A0A3Q9QSZ5-F1
#
_cell.length_a   1.000
_cell.length_b   1.000
_cell.length_c   1.000
_cell.angle_alpha   90.00
_cell.angle_beta   90.00
_cell.angle_gamma   90.00
#
_symmetry.space_group_name_H-M   'P 1'
#
loop_
_entity.id
_entity.type
_entity.pdbx_description
1 polymer ?
#
loop_
_entity_poly.entity_id
_entity_poly.type
_entity_poly.pdbx_seq_one_letter_code
_entity_poly.pdbx_strand_id
1 'polypeptide(L)'
;MDFLLLKACPQCGRVAVEDNDDLTNEKFVYCDCCGYNLIRELKLDVKEGKRYVDEKEYKGYGVLVLTRRDGRLTETLLNSPLSDKEIEKYKNLFPSKKIKRKKSYLVLYNDGKFVILFGQPPERFHLSFEEFKEKYDYNPFKEFGVYED
;
A
#
# COMPACT_ATOMS: atom_id res chain seq x y z
N MET A 1 -12.20 -16.30 -8.12
CA MET A 1 -11.97 -15.28 -9.16
C MET A 1 -11.58 -14.08 -8.36
N ASP A 2 -10.27 -13.88 -8.26
CA ASP A 2 -9.72 -13.02 -7.22
C ASP A 2 -9.74 -11.61 -7.78
N PHE A 3 -10.62 -10.78 -7.22
CA PHE A 3 -10.82 -9.41 -7.69
C PHE A 3 -10.04 -8.48 -6.77
N LEU A 4 -9.05 -7.79 -7.34
CA LEU A 4 -8.42 -6.66 -6.68
C LEU A 4 -9.41 -5.50 -6.65
N LEU A 5 -9.90 -5.17 -5.46
CA LEU A 5 -10.81 -4.05 -5.22
C LEU A 5 -10.03 -2.84 -4.71
N LEU A 6 -10.49 -1.64 -5.07
CA LEU A 6 -9.98 -0.41 -4.48
C LEU A 6 -10.95 0.06 -3.39
N LYS A 7 -10.39 0.48 -2.26
CA LYS A 7 -11.16 1.01 -1.13
C LYS A 7 -10.46 2.18 -0.46
N ALA A 8 -11.17 2.85 0.44
CA ALA A 8 -10.56 3.80 1.36
C ALA A 8 -9.65 3.06 2.36
N CYS A 9 -8.41 3.52 2.48
CA CYS A 9 -7.47 3.08 3.50
C CYS A 9 -8.02 3.48 4.88
N PRO A 10 -8.15 2.52 5.82
CA PRO A 10 -8.72 2.80 7.14
C PRO A 10 -7.87 3.76 7.97
N GLN A 11 -6.58 3.91 7.65
CA GLN A 11 -5.67 4.77 8.41
C GLN A 11 -5.54 6.19 7.83
N CYS A 12 -5.53 6.36 6.51
CA CYS A 12 -5.27 7.66 5.88
C CYS A 12 -6.35 8.15 4.92
N GLY A 13 -7.41 7.36 4.68
CA GLY A 13 -8.53 7.74 3.79
C GLY A 13 -8.19 7.80 2.30
N ARG A 14 -6.94 7.51 1.91
CA ARG A 14 -6.51 7.41 0.50
C ARG A 14 -6.80 6.04 -0.08
N VAL A 15 -6.47 5.83 -1.34
CA VAL A 15 -6.66 4.53 -2.00
C VAL A 15 -5.83 3.44 -1.32
N ALA A 16 -6.49 2.33 -1.00
CA ALA A 16 -5.90 1.05 -0.65
C ALA A 16 -6.39 -0.01 -1.64
N VAL A 17 -5.57 -1.03 -1.86
CA VAL A 17 -5.94 -2.23 -2.61
C VAL A 17 -6.38 -3.27 -1.60
N GLU A 18 -7.47 -3.96 -1.91
CA GLU A 18 -8.00 -5.10 -1.18
C GLU A 18 -8.02 -6.29 -2.13
N ASP A 19 -7.38 -7.37 -1.70
CA ASP A 19 -7.44 -8.69 -2.32
C ASP A 19 -8.18 -9.60 -1.35
N ASN A 20 -9.19 -10.31 -1.82
CA ASN A 20 -10.07 -11.14 -1.01
C ASN A 20 -10.36 -12.45 -1.75
N ASP A 21 -9.99 -13.56 -1.14
CA ASP A 21 -10.33 -14.90 -1.62
C ASP A 21 -11.54 -15.41 -0.84
N ASP A 22 -12.71 -15.40 -1.50
CA ASP A 22 -13.97 -15.83 -0.89
C ASP A 22 -14.00 -17.34 -0.57
N LEU A 23 -13.15 -18.15 -1.20
CA LEU A 23 -13.10 -19.60 -0.96
C LEU A 23 -12.32 -19.93 0.32
N THR A 24 -11.23 -19.21 0.56
CA THR A 24 -10.37 -19.44 1.74
C THR A 24 -10.66 -18.46 2.87
N ASN A 25 -11.43 -17.40 2.61
CA ASN A 25 -11.65 -16.24 3.49
C ASN A 25 -10.33 -15.52 3.84
N GLU A 26 -9.34 -15.63 2.95
CA GLU A 26 -8.07 -14.92 3.05
C GLU A 26 -8.22 -13.51 2.51
N LYS A 27 -7.56 -12.56 3.17
CA LYS A 27 -7.74 -11.14 2.87
C LYS A 27 -6.44 -10.39 3.05
N PHE A 28 -6.10 -9.61 2.04
CA PHE A 28 -4.94 -8.73 2.05
C PHE A 28 -5.40 -7.31 1.73
N VAL A 29 -5.13 -6.37 2.62
CA VAL A 29 -5.35 -4.94 2.35
C VAL A 29 -4.00 -4.26 2.44
N TYR A 30 -3.65 -3.41 1.48
CA TYR A 30 -2.45 -2.58 1.58
C TYR A 30 -2.65 -1.20 0.99
N CYS A 31 -1.95 -0.22 1.56
CA CYS A 31 -2.00 1.17 1.12
C CYS A 31 -0.61 1.67 0.72
N ASP A 32 -0.41 1.86 -0.58
CA ASP A 32 0.80 2.47 -1.16
C ASP A 32 0.97 3.96 -0.80
N CYS A 33 0.04 4.54 -0.02
CA CYS A 33 0.15 5.91 0.45
C CYS A 33 0.81 5.98 1.83
N CYS A 34 0.18 5.40 2.85
CA CYS A 34 0.67 5.47 4.23
C CYS A 34 1.42 4.23 4.68
N GLY A 35 1.42 3.13 3.92
CA GLY A 35 2.04 1.87 4.31
C GLY A 35 1.15 0.95 5.17
N TYR A 36 -0.11 1.33 5.42
CA TYR A 36 -1.06 0.46 6.15
C TYR A 36 -1.16 -0.89 5.44
N ASN A 37 -1.20 -1.98 6.21
CA ASN A 37 -1.53 -3.29 5.66
C ASN A 37 -2.22 -4.20 6.68
N LEU A 38 -3.10 -5.04 6.17
CA LEU A 38 -3.79 -6.10 6.88
C LEU A 38 -3.56 -7.41 6.12
N ILE A 39 -3.19 -8.46 6.86
CA ILE A 39 -2.95 -9.80 6.34
C ILE A 39 -3.82 -10.76 7.14
N ARG A 40 -4.75 -11.42 6.48
CA ARG A 40 -5.58 -12.49 7.02
C ARG A 40 -5.32 -13.75 6.20
N GLU A 41 -4.78 -14.78 6.86
CA GLU A 41 -4.37 -16.04 6.22
C GLU A 41 -5.01 -17.23 6.92
N LEU A 42 -5.30 -18.30 6.16
CA LEU A 42 -5.74 -19.56 6.70
C LEU A 42 -4.52 -20.45 6.97
N LYS A 43 -4.19 -20.69 8.24
CA LYS A 43 -3.03 -21.48 8.66
C LYS A 43 -3.43 -22.85 9.17
N LEU A 44 -2.50 -23.80 9.07
CA LEU A 44 -2.61 -25.14 9.65
C LEU A 44 -1.71 -25.22 10.88
N ASP A 45 -2.31 -25.52 12.03
CA ASP A 45 -1.55 -26.01 13.17
C ASP A 45 -1.14 -27.46 12.87
N VAL A 46 0.14 -27.67 12.58
CA VAL A 46 0.68 -28.99 12.23
C VAL A 46 0.63 -29.96 13.42
N LYS A 47 0.65 -29.46 14.66
CA LYS A 47 0.59 -30.31 15.86
C LYS A 47 -0.83 -30.76 16.14
N GLU A 48 -1.81 -29.88 16.00
CA GLU A 48 -3.22 -30.20 16.25
C GLU A 48 -3.97 -30.72 15.02
N GLY A 49 -3.41 -30.58 13.82
CA GLY A 49 -4.07 -30.92 12.56
C GLY A 49 -5.27 -30.03 12.24
N LYS A 50 -5.37 -28.84 12.86
CA LYS A 50 -6.51 -27.94 12.75
C LYS A 50 -6.15 -26.67 11.98
N ARG A 51 -7.10 -26.20 11.18
CA ARG A 51 -6.99 -24.90 10.50
C ARG A 51 -7.48 -23.78 11.41
N TYR A 52 -6.82 -22.62 11.34
CA TYR A 52 -7.20 -21.41 12.05
C TYR A 52 -6.88 -20.18 11.20
N VAL A 53 -7.53 -19.06 11.50
CA VAL A 53 -7.29 -17.78 10.84
C VAL A 53 -6.24 -17.00 11.64
N ASP A 54 -5.15 -16.60 10.98
CA ASP A 54 -4.16 -15.66 11.51
C ASP A 54 -4.40 -14.30 10.87
N GLU A 55 -4.73 -13.29 11.68
CA GLU A 55 -4.94 -11.92 11.20
C GLU A 55 -3.94 -10.98 11.86
N LYS A 56 -3.26 -10.18 11.04
CA LYS A 56 -2.28 -9.19 11.47
C LYS A 56 -2.56 -7.88 10.78
N GLU A 57 -2.68 -6.84 11.60
CA GLU A 57 -2.86 -5.47 11.15
C GLU A 57 -1.63 -4.64 11.51
N TYR A 58 -1.12 -3.90 10.54
CA TYR A 58 0.05 -3.05 10.67
C TYR A 58 -0.32 -1.61 10.33
N LYS A 59 -0.06 -0.72 11.29
CA LYS A 59 -0.10 0.73 11.03
C LYS A 59 1.00 1.08 10.03
N GLY A 60 0.64 1.92 9.07
CA GLY A 60 1.55 2.52 8.13
C GLY A 60 2.22 3.77 8.69
N TYR A 61 3.52 3.90 8.41
CA TYR A 61 4.38 5.02 8.78
C TYR A 61 5.00 5.70 7.56
N GLY A 62 4.51 5.36 6.37
CA GLY A 62 4.98 5.84 5.09
C GLY A 62 5.32 4.72 4.12
N VAL A 63 5.86 5.12 2.98
CA VAL A 63 6.27 4.23 1.91
C VAL A 63 7.60 4.69 1.32
N LEU A 64 8.43 3.72 0.97
CA LEU A 64 9.64 3.91 0.19
C LEU A 64 9.48 3.21 -1.15
N VAL A 65 9.63 3.98 -2.22
CA VAL A 65 9.66 3.44 -3.59
C VAL A 65 11.01 3.78 -4.21
N LEU A 66 11.77 2.75 -4.57
CA LEU A 66 13.06 2.86 -5.23
C LEU A 66 13.02 2.10 -6.55
N THR A 67 13.00 2.84 -7.65
CA THR A 67 13.19 2.27 -8.98
C THR A 67 14.66 2.35 -9.36
N ARG A 68 15.28 1.20 -9.62
CA ARG A 68 16.65 1.10 -10.12
C ARG A 68 16.68 1.29 -11.64
N ARG A 69 17.82 1.74 -12.17
CA ARG A 69 18.01 1.90 -13.62
C ARG A 69 18.04 0.58 -14.39
N ASP A 70 18.31 -0.52 -13.70
CA ASP A 70 18.22 -1.89 -14.24
C ASP A 70 16.75 -2.38 -14.39
N GLY A 71 15.77 -1.53 -14.07
CA GLY A 71 14.34 -1.83 -14.17
C GLY A 71 13.73 -2.42 -12.90
N ARG A 72 14.54 -2.79 -11.90
CA ARG A 72 14.01 -3.35 -10.64
C ARG A 72 13.31 -2.28 -9.82
N LEU A 73 12.09 -2.60 -9.36
CA LEU A 73 11.33 -1.81 -8.41
C LEU A 73 11.47 -2.43 -7.02
N THR A 74 11.71 -1.60 -6.02
CA THR A 74 11.59 -1.98 -4.62
C THR A 74 10.60 -1.02 -3.97
N GLU A 75 9.49 -1.57 -3.53
CA GLU A 75 8.50 -0.89 -2.72
C GLU A 75 8.57 -1.44 -1.30
N THR A 76 8.49 -0.58 -0.31
CA THR A 76 8.54 -0.95 1.10
C THR A 76 7.50 -0.16 1.86
N LEU A 77 6.53 -0.90 2.41
CA LEU A 77 5.54 -0.37 3.34
C LEU A 77 6.21 -0.27 4.72
N LEU A 78 6.20 0.92 5.32
CA LEU A 78 6.85 1.14 6.61
C LEU A 78 5.88 0.80 7.72
N ASN A 79 6.08 -0.36 8.37
CA ASN A 79 5.26 -0.82 9.50
C ASN A 79 5.73 -0.27 10.87
N SER A 80 6.75 0.58 10.86
CA SER A 80 7.29 1.28 12.01
C SER A 80 7.90 2.62 11.59
N PRO A 81 8.03 3.61 12.49
CA PRO A 81 8.81 4.80 12.21
C PRO A 81 10.24 4.45 11.82
N LEU A 82 10.80 5.18 10.85
CA LEU A 82 12.21 5.06 10.54
C LEU A 82 13.04 5.82 11.58
N SER A 83 14.18 5.24 11.94
CA SER A 83 15.22 5.96 12.67
C SER A 83 15.92 6.99 11.79
N ASP A 84 16.52 8.01 12.39
CA ASP A 84 17.31 9.03 11.67
C ASP A 84 18.41 8.40 10.80
N LYS A 85 19.04 7.32 11.29
CA LYS A 85 20.07 6.58 10.54
C LYS A 85 19.52 5.95 9.27
N GLU A 86 18.31 5.41 9.31
CA GLU A 86 17.65 4.82 8.14
C GLU A 86 17.23 5.91 7.14
N ILE A 87 16.69 7.02 7.64
CA ILE A 87 16.35 8.19 6.82
C ILE A 87 17.58 8.69 6.07
N GLU A 88 18.70 8.90 6.77
CA GLU A 88 19.95 9.36 6.15
C GLU A 88 20.51 8.34 5.16
N LYS A 89 20.40 7.04 5.45
CA LYS A 89 20.76 5.97 4.48
C LYS A 89 19.97 6.12 3.19
N TYR A 90 18.66 6.32 3.24
CA TYR A 90 17.83 6.44 2.04
C TYR A 90 18.08 7.76 1.29
N LYS A 91 18.25 8.87 2.01
CA LYS A 91 18.64 10.16 1.40
C LYS A 91 19.97 10.07 0.66
N ASN A 92 20.95 9.33 1.18
CA ASN A 92 22.24 9.10 0.54
C ASN A 92 22.15 8.12 -0.66
N LEU A 93 21.22 7.16 -0.60
CA LEU A 93 21.00 6.21 -1.70
C LEU A 93 20.29 6.87 -2.91
N PHE A 94 19.33 7.75 -2.66
CA PHE A 94 18.52 8.42 -3.67
C PHE A 94 19.32 9.15 -4.78
N PRO A 95 20.40 9.91 -4.49
CA PRO A 95 21.19 10.56 -5.52
C PRO A 95 22.09 9.61 -6.32
N SER A 96 22.24 8.35 -5.91
CA SER A 96 23.15 7.43 -6.58
C SER A 96 22.78 7.19 -8.05
N LYS A 97 23.81 6.95 -8.89
CA LYS A 97 23.64 6.69 -10.33
C LYS A 97 22.79 5.44 -10.62
N LYS A 98 22.60 4.57 -9.63
CA LYS A 98 21.81 3.34 -9.74
C LYS A 98 20.30 3.59 -9.65
N ILE A 99 19.87 4.73 -9.11
CA ILE A 99 18.46 5.04 -8.86
C ILE A 99 17.89 5.93 -9.98
N LYS A 100 16.66 5.61 -10.40
CA LYS A 100 15.84 6.40 -11.31
C LYS A 100 14.98 7.34 -10.50
N ARG A 101 15.52 8.52 -10.20
CA ARG A 101 14.92 9.53 -9.29
C ARG A 101 13.46 9.90 -9.64
N LYS A 102 13.13 10.02 -10.93
CA LYS A 102 11.76 10.36 -11.39
C LYS A 102 10.69 9.31 -11.03
N LYS A 103 11.09 8.10 -10.67
CA LYS A 103 10.20 7.00 -10.27
C LYS A 103 10.50 6.51 -8.85
N SER A 104 11.17 7.33 -8.05
CA SER A 104 11.57 6.95 -6.70
C SER A 104 11.20 8.07 -5.73
N TYR A 105 10.70 7.70 -4.56
CA TYR A 105 10.28 8.64 -3.54
C TYR A 105 10.28 7.99 -2.16
N LEU A 106 10.37 8.81 -1.13
CA LEU A 106 10.16 8.41 0.27
C LEU A 106 9.17 9.39 0.88
N VAL A 107 8.05 8.87 1.34
CA VAL A 107 7.05 9.64 2.07
C VAL A 107 6.86 9.01 3.44
N LEU A 108 6.91 9.82 4.48
CA LEU A 108 6.55 9.42 5.84
C LEU A 108 5.10 9.79 6.12
N TYR A 109 4.43 8.98 6.94
CA TYR A 109 3.11 9.27 7.46
C TYR A 109 3.16 9.27 8.98
N ASN A 110 2.93 10.42 9.60
CA ASN A 110 2.86 10.55 11.05
C ASN A 110 1.79 11.57 11.44
N ASP A 111 1.03 11.29 12.49
CA ASP A 111 -0.01 12.16 13.03
C ASP A 111 -0.98 12.70 11.95
N GLY A 112 -1.42 11.84 11.04
CA GLY A 112 -2.34 12.20 9.97
C GLY A 112 -1.72 12.98 8.81
N LYS A 113 -0.41 13.21 8.82
CA LYS A 113 0.29 14.07 7.85
C LYS A 113 1.30 13.29 7.03
N PHE A 114 1.32 13.58 5.73
CA PHE A 114 2.33 13.07 4.81
C PHE A 114 3.50 14.05 4.70
N VAL A 115 4.72 13.55 4.88
CA VAL A 115 5.96 14.32 4.71
C VAL A 115 6.80 13.65 3.63
N ILE A 116 6.96 14.33 2.49
CA ILE A 116 7.82 13.86 1.40
C ILE A 116 9.26 14.21 1.75
N LEU A 117 10.11 13.19 1.96
CA LEU A 117 11.53 13.40 2.24
C LEU A 117 12.35 13.56 0.96
N PHE A 118 11.98 12.86 -0.12
CA PHE A 118 12.54 13.05 -1.45
C PHE A 118 11.62 12.46 -2.53
N GLY A 119 11.88 12.87 -3.78
CA GLY A 119 11.17 12.37 -4.95
C GLY A 119 9.81 13.03 -5.14
N GLN A 120 9.02 12.46 -6.04
CA GLN A 120 7.66 12.92 -6.32
C GLN A 120 6.76 11.67 -6.41
N PRO A 121 5.86 11.44 -5.43
CA PRO A 121 4.88 10.38 -5.53
C PRO A 121 3.90 10.66 -6.69
N PRO A 122 3.21 9.63 -7.20
CA PRO A 122 2.26 9.81 -8.30
C PRO A 122 1.09 10.70 -7.87
N GLU A 123 0.40 11.32 -8.83
CA GLU A 123 -0.71 12.24 -8.53
C GLU A 123 -1.83 11.58 -7.69
N ARG A 124 -2.17 10.31 -7.98
CA ARG A 124 -3.12 9.51 -7.19
C ARG A 124 -2.81 9.48 -5.70
N PHE A 125 -1.53 9.61 -5.34
CA PHE A 125 -1.07 9.61 -3.97
C PHE A 125 -1.71 10.76 -3.19
N HIS A 126 -2.01 11.88 -3.82
CA HIS A 126 -2.50 13.07 -3.12
C HIS A 126 -4.02 13.10 -2.91
N LEU A 127 -4.75 12.19 -3.55
CA LEU A 127 -6.21 12.14 -3.53
C LEU A 127 -6.71 11.32 -2.35
N SER A 128 -7.78 11.78 -1.72
CA SER A 128 -8.66 10.91 -0.94
C SER A 128 -9.29 9.85 -1.85
N PHE A 129 -9.85 8.80 -1.25
CA PHE A 129 -10.55 7.77 -2.01
C PHE A 129 -11.75 8.33 -2.79
N GLU A 130 -12.49 9.28 -2.22
CA GLU A 130 -13.62 9.92 -2.90
C GLU A 130 -13.17 10.75 -4.11
N GLU A 131 -12.16 11.61 -3.94
CA GLU A 131 -11.59 12.37 -5.06
C GLU A 131 -11.00 11.46 -6.14
N PHE A 132 -10.42 10.33 -5.75
CA PHE A 132 -9.95 9.31 -6.69
C PHE A 132 -11.11 8.73 -7.51
N LYS A 133 -12.21 8.34 -6.85
CA LYS A 133 -13.38 7.79 -7.54
C LYS A 133 -13.95 8.76 -8.55
N GLU A 134 -14.14 10.01 -8.16
CA GLU A 134 -14.66 11.06 -9.04
C GLU A 134 -13.73 11.31 -10.23
N LYS A 135 -12.42 11.44 -9.98
CA LYS A 135 -11.45 11.77 -11.02
C LYS A 135 -11.28 10.67 -12.05
N TYR A 136 -11.33 9.40 -11.63
CA TYR A 136 -11.08 8.25 -12.49
C TYR A 136 -12.35 7.48 -12.87
N ASP A 137 -13.54 7.99 -12.50
CA ASP A 137 -14.83 7.33 -12.74
C ASP A 137 -14.81 5.85 -12.28
N TYR A 138 -14.21 5.63 -11.10
CA TYR A 138 -14.05 4.28 -10.55
C TYR A 138 -15.38 3.79 -10.00
N ASN A 139 -15.93 2.77 -10.66
CA ASN A 139 -17.08 2.01 -10.18
C ASN A 139 -16.74 0.51 -10.27
N PRO A 140 -16.57 -0.20 -9.12
CA PRO A 140 -16.19 -1.61 -9.10
C PRO A 140 -17.25 -2.53 -9.73
N PHE A 141 -18.47 -2.05 -9.94
CA PHE A 141 -19.59 -2.79 -10.51
C PHE A 141 -19.89 -2.46 -11.98
N LYS A 142 -19.20 -1.46 -12.56
CA LYS A 142 -19.46 -0.99 -13.94
C LYS A 142 -19.19 -2.07 -15.00
N GLU A 143 -18.29 -3.01 -14.71
CA GLU A 143 -18.00 -4.17 -15.58
C GLU A 143 -19.01 -5.32 -15.42
N PHE A 144 -19.86 -5.30 -14.38
CA PHE A 144 -20.86 -6.34 -14.11
C PHE A 144 -22.27 -5.99 -14.59
N GLY A 145 -22.47 -4.80 -15.20
CA GLY A 145 -23.76 -4.38 -15.73
C GLY A 145 -24.86 -4.19 -14.68
N VAL A 146 -24.48 -4.05 -13.41
CA VAL A 146 -25.42 -3.74 -12.32
C VAL A 146 -25.55 -2.23 -12.26
N TYR A 147 -26.57 -1.70 -12.93
CA TYR A 147 -27.02 -0.33 -12.74
C TYR A 147 -27.90 -0.32 -11.49
N GLU A 148 -27.61 0.57 -10.53
CA GLU A 148 -28.55 0.85 -9.44
C GLU A 148 -29.78 1.57 -10.04
N ASP A 149 -30.97 1.03 -9.77
CA ASP A 149 -32.28 1.60 -10.15
C ASP A 149 -32.61 2.90 -9.37
#